data_AF-A0A8T3AMA7-F1
#
_entry.id   AF-A0A8T3AMA7-F1
#
_cell.length_a   1.000
_cell.length_b   1.000
_cell.length_c   1.000
_cell.angle_alpha   90.00
_cell.angle_beta   90.00
_cell.angle_gamma   90.00
#
_symmetry.space_group_name_H-M   'P 1'
#
loop_
_entity.id
_entity.type
_entity.pdbx_description
1 polymer ?
#
loop_
_entity_poly.entity_id
_entity_poly.type
_entity_poly.pdbx_seq_one_letter_code
_entity_poly.pdbx_strand_id
1 'polypeptide(L)'
;MATSHFLDIWGWINNLPSIILWTTNTKSLCICSSRSTSPSMNLLVTKITQNQSIGVIFSIYVDFQIPISLWSSNLLAFKSKNRQNLEEIRSDLFFDLVNSVLKYDPCKKSSPRFLELREEFDDTFNFVFITLAFLVCIYEAPQDIRGGCLDTLRLQLTTPRAREASKLLMKALGSNLEEKWMRALNLAITNQIVELRATNHSFKTPSPLFSYAFSTVGLWKVQCYCPIIAMKLENTSSRIADDRLLFSLNNQQLEAVIQLAYRVTYSKSWIDVVVSIDNIRCDVNPLVPETLLNERGYGSQEKHFPSQISLQLTPTLQNEILSVSVTKSSENPTREVGIEKSIEGGFDPPNSYMGITATASESVTISIKPWKFEQSVFGDTANLNWFLHDGVNGKEVSSSKPSKLALLQPKAWFRDRYSSAYRPFTKQGGVIFAGDEYGESVRWRICQNAMGKNIEWEIKGEIWLTYWPNKQRTFHSETKKLEFKELLDLSLVKA
;
A
#
# COMPACT_ATOMS: atom_id res chain seq x y z
N MET A 1 31.60 2.07 -1.51
CA MET A 1 30.26 2.71 -1.49
C MET A 1 29.89 2.99 -2.94
N ALA A 2 29.01 2.20 -3.53
CA ALA A 2 28.51 2.47 -4.88
C ALA A 2 27.46 3.58 -4.75
N THR A 3 27.69 4.73 -5.40
CA THR A 3 26.66 5.75 -5.56
C THR A 3 25.53 5.13 -6.38
N SER A 4 24.37 4.93 -5.76
CA SER A 4 23.20 4.38 -6.45
C SER A 4 22.62 5.46 -7.37
N HIS A 5 23.07 5.47 -8.63
CA HIS A 5 22.51 6.35 -9.65
C HIS A 5 21.17 5.79 -10.14
N PHE A 6 20.15 6.64 -10.17
CA PHE A 6 18.90 6.37 -10.87
C PHE A 6 19.21 6.20 -12.37
N LEU A 7 18.89 5.04 -12.94
CA LEU A 7 19.29 4.69 -14.30
C LEU A 7 18.49 5.52 -15.32
N ASP A 8 19.20 6.26 -16.16
CA ASP A 8 18.58 7.09 -17.20
C ASP A 8 18.43 6.32 -18.52
N ILE A 9 17.42 5.47 -18.56
CA ILE A 9 17.13 4.60 -19.71
C ILE A 9 16.59 5.44 -20.88
N TRP A 10 15.72 6.40 -20.59
CA TRP A 10 15.18 7.28 -21.63
C TRP A 10 16.27 8.18 -22.23
N GLY A 11 17.13 8.77 -21.40
CA GLY A 11 18.29 9.51 -21.89
C GLY A 11 19.23 8.64 -22.71
N TRP A 12 19.45 7.37 -22.33
CA TRP A 12 20.21 6.43 -23.16
C TRP A 12 19.52 6.17 -24.52
N ILE A 13 18.21 5.93 -24.52
CA ILE A 13 17.41 5.72 -25.75
C ILE A 13 17.51 6.94 -26.68
N ASN A 14 17.41 8.15 -26.13
CA ASN A 14 17.49 9.39 -26.89
C ASN A 14 18.87 9.68 -27.47
N ASN A 15 19.92 9.19 -26.81
CA ASN A 15 21.29 9.31 -27.28
C ASN A 15 21.67 8.23 -28.31
N LEU A 16 20.78 7.27 -28.60
CA LEU A 16 21.02 6.32 -29.69
C LEU A 16 20.96 7.05 -31.04
N PRO A 17 21.88 6.71 -31.97
CA PRO A 17 21.81 7.29 -33.31
C PRO A 17 20.51 6.88 -34.01
N SER A 18 20.12 7.61 -35.05
CA SER A 18 18.98 7.22 -35.91
C SER A 18 19.13 5.76 -36.35
N ILE A 19 18.01 5.01 -36.36
CA ILE A 19 18.05 3.56 -36.57
C ILE A 19 18.61 3.14 -37.95
N ILE A 20 18.63 4.08 -38.90
CA ILE A 20 19.23 3.91 -40.23
C ILE A 20 20.76 3.84 -40.13
N LEU A 21 21.36 4.54 -39.16
CA LEU A 21 22.81 4.64 -38.94
C LEU A 21 23.38 3.51 -38.08
N TRP A 22 22.54 2.58 -37.63
CA TRP A 22 23.01 1.47 -36.79
C TRP A 22 23.84 0.48 -37.61
N THR A 23 25.10 0.30 -37.21
CA THR A 23 26.02 -0.68 -37.80
C THR A 23 25.64 -2.13 -37.48
N THR A 24 25.09 -2.34 -36.28
CA THR A 24 24.57 -3.61 -35.78
C THR A 24 23.05 -3.53 -35.65
N ASN A 25 22.34 -4.64 -35.86
CA ASN A 25 20.89 -4.69 -35.65
C ASN A 25 20.50 -4.56 -34.16
N THR A 26 21.47 -4.51 -33.26
CA THR A 26 21.25 -4.49 -31.82
C THR A 26 22.05 -3.39 -31.12
N LYS A 27 21.47 -2.86 -30.04
CA LYS A 27 22.11 -1.98 -29.05
C LYS A 27 21.75 -2.45 -27.65
N SER A 28 22.69 -2.43 -26.71
CA SER A 28 22.43 -2.87 -25.34
C SER A 28 22.89 -1.88 -24.27
N LEU A 29 22.22 -1.96 -23.12
CA LEU A 29 22.52 -1.21 -21.90
C LEU A 29 22.51 -2.16 -20.70
N CYS A 30 23.55 -2.13 -19.88
CA CYS A 30 23.59 -2.91 -18.65
C CYS A 30 22.65 -2.32 -17.59
N ILE A 31 21.75 -3.15 -17.07
CA ILE A 31 20.80 -2.79 -16.01
C ILE A 31 21.45 -3.08 -14.65
N CYS A 32 21.99 -4.29 -14.50
CA CYS A 32 22.71 -4.73 -13.31
C CYS A 32 23.72 -5.81 -13.67
N SER A 33 24.90 -5.74 -13.04
CA SER A 33 25.91 -6.80 -13.08
C SER A 33 26.15 -7.30 -11.67
N SER A 34 25.94 -8.59 -11.43
CA SER A 34 26.67 -9.26 -10.35
C SER A 34 28.14 -9.24 -10.77
N ARG A 35 29.08 -8.79 -9.90
CA ARG A 35 30.57 -8.74 -9.98
C ARG A 35 31.27 -8.97 -11.36
N SER A 36 32.44 -8.37 -11.60
CA SER A 36 33.12 -8.29 -12.92
C SER A 36 33.26 -9.55 -13.80
N THR A 37 33.03 -10.77 -13.30
CA THR A 37 33.10 -12.05 -14.05
C THR A 37 31.77 -12.80 -14.13
N SER A 38 30.68 -12.25 -13.59
CA SER A 38 29.38 -12.94 -13.49
C SER A 38 28.33 -12.39 -14.47
N PRO A 39 27.31 -13.21 -14.81
CA PRO A 39 26.24 -12.85 -15.73
C PRO A 39 25.57 -11.52 -15.35
N SER A 40 25.25 -10.73 -16.38
CA SER A 40 24.64 -9.41 -16.26
C SER A 40 23.23 -9.40 -16.88
N MET A 41 22.34 -8.61 -16.30
CA MET A 41 21.02 -8.33 -16.88
C MET A 41 21.11 -7.05 -17.70
N ASN A 42 20.67 -7.13 -18.94
CA ASN A 42 20.83 -6.07 -19.92
C ASN A 42 19.49 -5.76 -20.62
N LEU A 43 19.31 -4.51 -21.00
CA LEU A 43 18.31 -4.07 -21.96
C LEU A 43 18.89 -4.20 -23.36
N LEU A 44 18.16 -4.82 -24.27
CA LEU A 44 18.50 -4.96 -25.69
C LEU A 44 17.45 -4.27 -26.53
N VAL A 45 17.89 -3.50 -27.52
CA VAL A 45 17.02 -2.97 -28.58
C VAL A 45 17.40 -3.66 -29.87
N THR A 46 16.44 -4.37 -30.47
CA THR A 46 16.63 -5.10 -31.72
C THR A 46 15.85 -4.43 -32.83
N LYS A 47 16.55 -4.04 -33.90
CA LYS A 47 15.99 -3.54 -35.15
C LYS A 47 15.44 -4.70 -35.97
N ILE A 48 14.17 -4.60 -36.37
CA ILE A 48 13.50 -5.56 -37.23
C ILE A 48 13.06 -4.85 -38.51
N THR A 49 13.34 -5.47 -39.66
CA THR A 49 12.90 -4.97 -40.97
C THR A 49 11.99 -6.02 -41.59
N GLN A 50 10.70 -5.71 -41.74
CA GLN A 50 9.70 -6.59 -42.35
C GLN A 50 8.93 -5.82 -43.43
N ASN A 51 8.91 -6.34 -44.66
CA ASN A 51 8.09 -5.83 -45.77
C ASN A 51 8.13 -4.30 -45.94
N GLN A 52 9.35 -3.72 -45.95
CA GLN A 52 9.62 -2.27 -46.05
C GLN A 52 9.21 -1.41 -44.84
N SER A 53 8.69 -2.01 -43.77
CA SER A 53 8.50 -1.37 -42.47
C SER A 53 9.70 -1.67 -41.56
N ILE A 54 10.17 -0.64 -40.86
CA ILE A 54 11.20 -0.75 -39.84
C ILE A 54 10.51 -0.61 -38.49
N GLY A 55 10.88 -1.47 -37.55
CA GLY A 55 10.40 -1.42 -36.19
C GLY A 55 11.48 -1.87 -35.22
N VAL A 56 11.19 -1.74 -33.93
CA VAL A 56 12.07 -2.17 -32.86
C VAL A 56 11.34 -3.03 -31.84
N ILE A 57 12.10 -3.92 -31.23
CA ILE A 57 11.70 -4.67 -30.04
C ILE A 57 12.71 -4.37 -28.93
N PHE A 58 12.18 -4.06 -27.76
CA PHE A 58 12.95 -3.92 -26.52
C PHE A 58 12.86 -5.23 -25.75
N SER A 59 13.96 -5.74 -25.24
CA SER A 59 13.97 -6.95 -24.41
C SER A 59 14.89 -6.82 -23.21
N ILE A 60 14.49 -7.44 -22.10
CA ILE A 60 15.36 -7.65 -20.94
C ILE A 60 15.89 -9.07 -21.05
N TYR A 61 17.21 -9.21 -21.05
CA TYR A 61 17.86 -10.51 -21.16
C TYR A 61 19.00 -10.66 -20.16
N VAL A 62 19.41 -11.90 -19.92
CA VAL A 62 20.59 -12.22 -19.12
C VAL A 62 21.68 -12.75 -20.02
N ASP A 63 22.86 -12.18 -19.87
CA ASP A 63 24.05 -12.55 -20.64
C ASP A 63 24.80 -13.71 -19.95
N PHE A 64 24.31 -14.92 -20.21
CA PHE A 64 25.03 -16.18 -19.96
C PHE A 64 25.74 -16.64 -21.23
N GLN A 65 26.40 -17.80 -21.20
CA GLN A 65 26.91 -18.47 -22.42
C GLN A 65 25.83 -18.62 -23.50
N ILE A 66 24.57 -18.77 -23.09
CA ILE A 66 23.38 -18.70 -23.95
C ILE A 66 22.49 -17.59 -23.40
N PRO A 67 22.25 -16.50 -24.15
CA PRO A 67 21.39 -15.42 -23.70
C PRO A 67 19.96 -15.89 -23.41
N ILE A 68 19.44 -15.54 -22.25
CA ILE A 68 18.06 -15.89 -21.85
C ILE A 68 17.22 -14.61 -21.89
N SER A 69 16.22 -14.57 -22.77
CA SER A 69 15.24 -13.47 -22.81
C SER A 69 14.25 -13.64 -21.65
N LEU A 70 14.13 -12.63 -20.81
CA LEU A 70 13.23 -12.62 -19.66
C LEU A 70 11.93 -11.86 -19.96
N TRP A 71 12.03 -10.82 -20.79
CA TRP A 71 10.88 -10.02 -21.23
C TRP A 71 11.13 -9.45 -22.62
N SER A 72 10.07 -9.24 -23.39
CA SER A 72 10.14 -8.55 -24.69
C SER A 72 8.89 -7.71 -24.92
N SER A 73 9.10 -6.53 -25.50
CA SER A 73 8.03 -5.63 -25.92
C SER A 73 7.30 -6.15 -27.14
N ASN A 74 6.13 -5.58 -27.41
CA ASN A 74 5.51 -5.66 -28.73
C ASN A 74 6.40 -5.00 -29.80
N LEU A 75 6.18 -5.36 -31.07
CA LEU A 75 6.86 -4.72 -32.20
C LEU A 75 6.37 -3.26 -32.32
N LEU A 76 7.28 -2.32 -32.13
CA LEU A 76 7.01 -0.89 -32.26
C LEU A 76 7.41 -0.42 -33.66
N ALA A 77 6.40 -0.17 -34.51
CA ALA A 77 6.61 0.28 -35.87
C ALA A 77 6.72 1.82 -35.94
N PHE A 78 7.67 2.33 -36.71
CA PHE A 78 7.79 3.77 -36.94
C PHE A 78 6.66 4.26 -37.86
N LYS A 79 6.01 5.36 -37.48
CA LYS A 79 4.91 5.97 -38.25
C LYS A 79 5.47 6.71 -39.48
N SER A 80 6.65 7.31 -39.36
CA SER A 80 7.32 8.04 -40.43
C SER A 80 8.42 7.23 -41.11
N LYS A 81 8.42 7.19 -42.44
CA LYS A 81 9.54 6.62 -43.23
C LYS A 81 10.80 7.51 -43.19
N ASN A 82 10.63 8.82 -42.97
CA ASN A 82 11.69 9.82 -43.13
C ASN A 82 12.36 10.24 -41.81
N ARG A 83 11.74 9.95 -40.65
CA ARG A 83 12.25 10.28 -39.31
C ARG A 83 12.09 9.08 -38.38
N GLN A 84 12.93 8.07 -38.56
CA GLN A 84 12.96 6.89 -37.67
C GLN A 84 13.66 7.23 -36.34
N ASN A 85 13.06 8.17 -35.60
CA ASN A 85 13.51 8.62 -34.29
C ASN A 85 12.79 7.81 -33.20
N LEU A 86 13.52 7.38 -32.17
CA LEU A 86 12.96 6.61 -31.06
C LEU A 86 11.96 7.42 -30.21
N GLU A 87 11.95 8.75 -30.31
CA GLU A 87 10.89 9.59 -29.74
C GLU A 87 9.49 9.28 -30.31
N GLU A 88 9.36 8.84 -31.58
CA GLU A 88 8.04 8.58 -32.20
C GLU A 88 7.30 7.40 -31.54
N ILE A 89 8.04 6.44 -31.00
CA ILE A 89 7.53 5.20 -30.40
C ILE A 89 7.47 5.27 -28.87
N ARG A 90 7.82 6.41 -28.29
CA ARG A 90 7.99 6.59 -26.85
C ARG A 90 6.73 6.26 -26.06
N SER A 91 5.58 6.82 -26.49
CA SER A 91 4.29 6.58 -25.83
C SER A 91 3.84 5.12 -25.97
N ASP A 92 4.08 4.51 -27.14
CA ASP A 92 3.72 3.11 -27.40
C ASP A 92 4.56 2.16 -26.54
N LEU A 93 5.87 2.43 -26.41
CA LEU A 93 6.77 1.70 -25.51
C LEU A 93 6.36 1.89 -24.04
N PHE A 94 6.08 3.12 -23.62
CA PHE A 94 5.65 3.40 -22.25
C PHE A 94 4.38 2.62 -21.89
N PHE A 95 3.40 2.61 -22.79
CA PHE A 95 2.16 1.85 -22.60
C PHE A 95 2.43 0.35 -22.50
N ASP A 96 3.33 -0.18 -23.33
CA ASP A 96 3.69 -1.60 -23.29
C ASP A 96 4.41 -1.99 -22.00
N LEU A 97 5.26 -1.11 -21.46
CA LEU A 97 5.91 -1.30 -20.17
C LEU A 97 4.89 -1.29 -19.02
N VAL A 98 3.95 -0.33 -18.99
CA VAL A 98 2.89 -0.26 -17.98
C VAL A 98 2.03 -1.53 -18.04
N ASN A 99 1.61 -1.95 -19.23
CA ASN A 99 0.86 -3.19 -19.40
C ASN A 99 1.64 -4.40 -18.93
N SER A 100 2.95 -4.43 -19.16
CA SER A 100 3.81 -5.53 -18.73
C SER A 100 3.90 -5.62 -17.21
N VAL A 101 3.98 -4.49 -16.50
CA VAL A 101 3.89 -4.47 -15.04
C VAL A 101 2.52 -4.97 -14.57
N LEU A 102 1.44 -4.47 -15.17
CA LEU A 102 0.07 -4.84 -14.78
C LEU A 102 -0.27 -6.31 -15.08
N LYS A 103 0.43 -6.98 -16.00
CA LYS A 103 0.28 -8.43 -16.24
C LYS A 103 0.70 -9.29 -15.04
N TYR A 104 1.54 -8.77 -14.15
CA TYR A 104 1.93 -9.42 -12.90
C TYR A 104 0.86 -9.29 -11.81
N ASP A 105 -0.22 -8.52 -12.02
CA ASP A 105 -1.37 -8.53 -11.11
C ASP A 105 -2.08 -9.89 -11.17
N PRO A 106 -2.11 -10.65 -10.07
CA PRO A 106 -2.74 -11.98 -10.04
C PRO A 106 -4.27 -11.91 -10.18
N CYS A 107 -4.87 -10.75 -9.87
CA CYS A 107 -6.31 -10.53 -9.88
C CYS A 107 -6.77 -10.02 -11.25
N LYS A 108 -6.53 -10.81 -12.32
CA LYS A 108 -6.85 -10.51 -13.73
C LYS A 108 -8.31 -10.09 -13.95
N LYS A 109 -8.62 -8.80 -13.73
CA LYS A 109 -9.92 -8.20 -14.01
C LYS A 109 -9.68 -6.90 -14.75
N SER A 110 -9.98 -6.89 -16.05
CA SER A 110 -9.95 -5.77 -17.01
C SER A 110 -8.58 -5.34 -17.56
N SER A 111 -8.60 -5.01 -18.86
CA SER A 111 -7.54 -4.29 -19.56
C SER A 111 -7.48 -2.84 -19.06
N PRO A 112 -6.27 -2.29 -18.86
CA PRO A 112 -6.14 -0.90 -18.46
C PRO A 112 -6.52 0.03 -19.61
N ARG A 113 -7.32 1.07 -19.32
CA ARG A 113 -7.40 2.27 -20.16
C ARG A 113 -6.57 3.34 -19.48
N PHE A 114 -5.43 3.67 -20.07
CA PHE A 114 -4.52 4.68 -19.57
C PHE A 114 -4.85 6.04 -20.21
N LEU A 115 -4.75 7.12 -19.45
CA LEU A 115 -4.84 8.49 -19.95
C LEU A 115 -3.43 9.03 -20.19
N GLU A 116 -3.20 9.67 -21.33
CA GLU A 116 -1.89 10.20 -21.72
C GLU A 116 -1.27 11.11 -20.65
N LEU A 117 -0.03 10.84 -20.27
CA LEU A 117 0.83 11.73 -19.49
C LEU A 117 1.19 12.94 -20.36
N ARG A 118 0.88 14.16 -19.88
CA ARG A 118 1.14 15.42 -20.60
C ARG A 118 2.40 16.16 -20.15
N GLU A 119 3.07 15.72 -19.09
CA GLU A 119 4.22 16.39 -18.47
C GLU A 119 5.52 15.61 -18.68
N GLU A 120 6.67 16.23 -18.31
CA GLU A 120 8.01 15.63 -18.36
C GLU A 120 8.00 14.22 -17.75
N PHE A 121 8.27 13.22 -18.59
CA PHE A 121 7.99 11.82 -18.30
C PHE A 121 9.23 10.95 -18.39
N ASP A 122 10.41 11.53 -18.51
CA ASP A 122 11.69 10.82 -18.57
C ASP A 122 11.88 9.99 -17.29
N ASP A 123 11.71 10.62 -16.14
CA ASP A 123 11.84 9.96 -14.84
C ASP A 123 10.74 8.96 -14.58
N THR A 124 9.50 9.29 -14.98
CA THR A 124 8.36 8.39 -14.90
C THR A 124 8.57 7.16 -15.78
N PHE A 125 9.09 7.34 -16.99
CA PHE A 125 9.46 6.25 -17.90
C PHE A 125 10.54 5.36 -17.29
N ASN A 126 11.61 5.97 -16.78
CA ASN A 126 12.71 5.27 -16.11
C ASN A 126 12.19 4.47 -14.91
N PHE A 127 11.32 5.05 -14.08
CA PHE A 127 10.72 4.38 -12.94
C PHE A 127 9.85 3.18 -13.35
N VAL A 128 9.00 3.33 -14.38
CA VAL A 128 8.17 2.24 -14.93
C VAL A 128 9.04 1.10 -15.41
N PHE A 129 10.11 1.39 -16.16
CA PHE A 129 11.04 0.39 -16.64
C PHE A 129 11.77 -0.33 -15.49
N ILE A 130 12.31 0.42 -14.52
CA ILE A 130 13.02 -0.18 -13.37
C ILE A 130 12.07 -1.05 -12.54
N THR A 131 10.80 -0.65 -12.40
CA THR A 131 9.77 -1.46 -11.74
C THR A 131 9.50 -2.76 -12.51
N LEU A 132 9.41 -2.70 -13.85
CA LEU A 132 9.29 -3.91 -14.67
C LEU A 132 10.52 -4.80 -14.53
N ALA A 133 11.72 -4.25 -14.60
CA ALA A 133 12.96 -5.00 -14.43
C ALA A 133 13.03 -5.67 -13.06
N PHE A 134 12.54 -5.02 -12.01
CA PHE A 134 12.41 -5.58 -10.67
C PHE A 134 11.48 -6.79 -10.63
N LEU A 135 10.28 -6.69 -11.22
CA LEU A 135 9.32 -7.80 -11.31
C LEU A 135 9.88 -8.98 -12.13
N VAL A 136 10.42 -8.69 -13.30
CA VAL A 136 11.06 -9.67 -14.18
C VAL A 136 12.22 -10.36 -13.47
N CYS A 137 12.99 -9.63 -12.66
CA CYS A 137 14.08 -10.21 -11.87
C CYS A 137 13.57 -11.17 -10.80
N ILE A 138 12.45 -10.86 -10.13
CA ILE A 138 11.87 -11.75 -9.11
C ILE A 138 11.32 -13.03 -9.73
N TYR A 139 10.54 -12.91 -10.81
CA TYR A 139 9.77 -14.03 -11.35
C TYR A 139 10.50 -14.85 -12.42
N GLU A 140 11.26 -14.20 -13.29
CA GLU A 140 11.80 -14.83 -14.50
C GLU A 140 13.31 -15.05 -14.44
N ALA A 141 14.06 -14.22 -13.70
CA ALA A 141 15.51 -14.30 -13.69
C ALA A 141 16.02 -15.56 -12.94
N PRO A 142 17.09 -16.21 -13.44
CA PRO A 142 17.76 -17.31 -12.74
C PRO A 142 18.32 -16.91 -11.37
N GLN A 143 18.38 -17.86 -10.44
CA GLN A 143 18.79 -17.62 -9.05
C GLN A 143 20.19 -17.00 -8.92
N ASP A 144 21.12 -17.40 -9.77
CA ASP A 144 22.54 -16.99 -9.71
C ASP A 144 22.73 -15.47 -9.86
N ILE A 145 21.88 -14.80 -10.65
CA ILE A 145 21.94 -13.34 -10.83
C ILE A 145 20.94 -12.58 -9.97
N ARG A 146 19.86 -13.25 -9.54
CA ARG A 146 18.69 -12.61 -8.95
C ARG A 146 19.07 -11.76 -7.74
N GLY A 147 19.82 -12.30 -6.79
CA GLY A 147 20.18 -11.58 -5.57
C GLY A 147 20.88 -10.24 -5.83
N GLY A 148 21.96 -10.25 -6.62
CA GLY A 148 22.74 -9.04 -6.91
C GLY A 148 21.98 -8.00 -7.76
N CYS A 149 21.15 -8.47 -8.69
CA CYS A 149 20.31 -7.60 -9.49
C CYS A 149 19.17 -6.98 -8.67
N LEU A 150 18.51 -7.74 -7.80
CA LEU A 150 17.47 -7.21 -6.92
C LEU A 150 17.99 -6.16 -5.96
N ASP A 151 19.19 -6.33 -5.40
CA ASP A 151 19.81 -5.30 -4.56
C ASP A 151 20.06 -4.00 -5.32
N THR A 152 20.52 -4.10 -6.57
CA THR A 152 20.77 -2.93 -7.44
C THR A 152 19.47 -2.21 -7.79
N LEU A 153 18.45 -2.96 -8.26
CA LEU A 153 17.15 -2.43 -8.64
C LEU A 153 16.41 -1.81 -7.45
N ARG A 154 16.47 -2.46 -6.27
CA ARG A 154 15.95 -1.93 -5.02
C ARG A 154 16.55 -0.57 -4.70
N LEU A 155 17.88 -0.43 -4.78
CA LEU A 155 18.54 0.84 -4.50
C LEU A 155 18.08 1.94 -5.47
N GLN A 156 17.93 1.62 -6.76
CA GLN A 156 17.42 2.57 -7.76
C GLN A 156 15.98 3.04 -7.46
N LEU A 157 15.09 2.11 -7.09
CA LEU A 157 13.69 2.40 -6.74
C LEU A 157 13.55 3.25 -5.47
N THR A 158 14.53 3.24 -4.57
CA THR A 158 14.51 4.01 -3.32
C THR A 158 15.11 5.42 -3.42
N THR A 159 15.58 5.82 -4.60
CA THR A 159 16.17 7.17 -4.79
C THR A 159 15.11 8.27 -4.68
N PRO A 160 15.45 9.50 -4.23
CA PRO A 160 14.51 10.62 -4.20
C PRO A 160 13.87 10.91 -5.56
N ARG A 161 14.65 10.78 -6.65
CA ARG A 161 14.18 10.95 -8.03
C ARG A 161 13.14 9.89 -8.42
N ALA A 162 13.39 8.62 -8.08
CA ALA A 162 12.41 7.54 -8.25
C ALA A 162 11.13 7.77 -7.43
N ARG A 163 11.27 8.31 -6.20
CA ARG A 163 10.11 8.64 -5.35
C ARG A 163 9.23 9.71 -6.00
N GLU A 164 9.80 10.80 -6.51
CA GLU A 164 9.00 11.82 -7.23
C GLU A 164 8.37 11.26 -8.51
N ALA A 165 9.12 10.50 -9.30
CA ALA A 165 8.60 9.83 -10.50
C ALA A 165 7.42 8.90 -10.17
N SER A 166 7.52 8.15 -9.07
CA SER A 166 6.44 7.26 -8.61
C SER A 166 5.17 8.02 -8.24
N LYS A 167 5.29 9.21 -7.61
CA LYS A 167 4.15 10.07 -7.27
C LYS A 167 3.42 10.54 -8.53
N LEU A 168 4.17 10.99 -9.53
CA LEU A 168 3.61 11.41 -10.83
C LEU A 168 2.93 10.24 -11.54
N LEU A 169 3.55 9.05 -11.52
CA LEU A 169 2.94 7.85 -12.08
C LEU A 169 1.61 7.51 -11.40
N MET A 170 1.55 7.49 -10.07
CA MET A 170 0.30 7.15 -9.36
C MET A 170 -0.82 8.14 -9.66
N LYS A 171 -0.50 9.44 -9.71
CA LYS A 171 -1.46 10.47 -10.14
C LYS A 171 -2.00 10.22 -11.56
N ALA A 172 -1.16 9.75 -12.48
CA ALA A 172 -1.55 9.49 -13.86
C ALA A 172 -2.31 8.17 -14.06
N LEU A 173 -1.94 7.12 -13.32
CA LEU A 173 -2.62 5.82 -13.35
C LEU A 173 -4.05 5.92 -12.83
N GLY A 174 -4.27 6.75 -11.80
CA GLY A 174 -5.53 6.83 -11.07
C GLY A 174 -5.77 5.59 -10.19
N SER A 175 -6.75 5.69 -9.29
CA SER A 175 -6.93 4.75 -8.16
C SER A 175 -7.00 3.27 -8.58
N ASN A 176 -7.74 2.95 -9.64
CA ASN A 176 -7.94 1.56 -10.05
C ASN A 176 -6.67 0.91 -10.58
N LEU A 177 -5.86 1.63 -11.36
CA LEU A 177 -4.62 1.10 -11.92
C LEU A 177 -3.48 1.15 -10.91
N GLU A 178 -3.46 2.18 -10.07
CA GLU A 178 -2.58 2.29 -8.91
C GLU A 178 -2.73 1.07 -7.99
N GLU A 179 -3.95 0.69 -7.61
CA GLU A 179 -4.16 -0.51 -6.78
C GLU A 179 -3.60 -1.79 -7.42
N LYS A 180 -3.81 -1.98 -8.72
CA LYS A 180 -3.27 -3.15 -9.45
C LYS A 180 -1.76 -3.14 -9.53
N TRP A 181 -1.18 -1.97 -9.82
CA TRP A 181 0.26 -1.76 -9.83
C TRP A 181 0.87 -2.12 -8.47
N MET A 182 0.27 -1.62 -7.39
CA MET A 182 0.73 -1.89 -6.04
C MET A 182 0.54 -3.34 -5.62
N ARG A 183 -0.54 -4.01 -6.05
CA ARG A 183 -0.75 -5.46 -5.83
C ARG A 183 0.34 -6.29 -6.51
N ALA A 184 0.67 -6.00 -7.76
CA ALA A 184 1.73 -6.69 -8.48
C ALA A 184 3.09 -6.54 -7.77
N LEU A 185 3.43 -5.32 -7.37
CA LEU A 185 4.69 -5.04 -6.67
C LEU A 185 4.73 -5.68 -5.28
N ASN A 186 3.66 -5.56 -4.49
CA ASN A 186 3.58 -6.09 -3.14
C ASN A 186 3.55 -7.62 -3.11
N LEU A 187 2.95 -8.26 -4.12
CA LEU A 187 3.06 -9.72 -4.28
C LEU A 187 4.50 -10.15 -4.56
N ALA A 188 5.20 -9.44 -5.45
CA ALA A 188 6.59 -9.75 -5.77
C ALA A 188 7.49 -9.61 -4.52
N ILE A 189 7.34 -8.51 -3.78
CA ILE A 189 8.03 -8.30 -2.49
C ILE A 189 7.67 -9.41 -1.49
N THR A 190 6.41 -9.81 -1.41
CA THR A 190 5.96 -10.88 -0.52
C THR A 190 6.66 -12.20 -0.85
N ASN A 191 6.70 -12.58 -2.13
CA ASN A 191 7.38 -13.79 -2.59
C ASN A 191 8.88 -13.74 -2.30
N GLN A 192 9.52 -12.61 -2.56
CA GLN A 192 10.94 -12.42 -2.27
C GLN A 192 11.24 -12.57 -0.77
N ILE A 193 10.41 -11.99 0.11
CA ILE A 193 10.59 -12.11 1.57
C ILE A 193 10.42 -13.56 2.02
N VAL A 194 9.44 -14.29 1.47
CA VAL A 194 9.25 -15.72 1.77
C VAL A 194 10.48 -16.54 1.37
N GLU A 195 11.01 -16.30 0.16
CA GLU A 195 12.20 -16.98 -0.36
C GLU A 195 13.45 -16.71 0.50
N LEU A 196 13.67 -15.45 0.88
CA LEU A 196 14.80 -15.06 1.73
C LEU A 196 14.70 -15.62 3.16
N ARG A 197 13.49 -15.75 3.70
CA ARG A 197 13.27 -16.40 5.00
C ARG A 197 13.57 -17.90 4.96
N ALA A 198 13.23 -18.58 3.86
CA ALA A 198 13.51 -20.00 3.69
C ALA A 198 15.02 -20.31 3.60
N THR A 199 15.82 -19.34 3.13
CA THR A 199 17.28 -19.49 2.97
C THR A 199 18.10 -19.02 4.17
N ASN A 200 17.46 -18.66 5.30
CA ASN A 200 18.10 -18.18 6.55
C ASN A 200 19.03 -16.96 6.38
N HIS A 201 18.89 -16.20 5.31
CA HIS A 201 19.63 -14.96 5.15
C HIS A 201 19.00 -13.83 5.97
N SER A 202 19.81 -13.09 6.73
CA SER A 202 19.35 -11.97 7.54
C SER A 202 18.86 -10.83 6.64
N PHE A 203 17.57 -10.81 6.35
CA PHE A 203 16.98 -9.72 5.59
C PHE A 203 16.78 -8.50 6.50
N LYS A 204 17.58 -7.46 6.30
CA LYS A 204 17.13 -6.10 6.61
C LYS A 204 16.14 -5.72 5.52
N THR A 205 14.86 -5.92 5.82
CA THR A 205 13.76 -5.47 4.95
C THR A 205 14.05 -4.04 4.52
N PRO A 206 14.09 -3.72 3.20
CA PRO A 206 13.83 -2.34 2.81
C PRO A 206 12.49 -1.99 3.42
N SER A 207 12.28 -0.72 3.79
CA SER A 207 10.91 -0.30 4.04
C SER A 207 10.10 -0.67 2.78
N PRO A 208 9.25 -1.70 2.83
CA PRO A 208 8.48 -2.23 1.69
C PRO A 208 7.19 -1.44 1.53
N LEU A 209 7.09 -0.36 2.31
CA LEU A 209 6.03 0.61 2.31
C LEU A 209 6.25 1.52 1.10
N PHE A 210 5.21 1.59 0.29
CA PHE A 210 5.04 2.68 -0.63
C PHE A 210 4.04 3.66 -0.02
N SER A 211 4.47 4.90 0.18
CA SER A 211 3.59 5.99 0.58
C SER A 211 3.91 7.25 -0.20
N TYR A 212 2.87 8.04 -0.43
CA TYR A 212 3.02 9.40 -0.92
C TYR A 212 1.90 10.29 -0.40
N ALA A 213 2.19 11.59 -0.39
CA ALA A 213 1.19 12.61 -0.13
C ALA A 213 1.13 13.63 -1.26
N PHE A 214 -0.04 14.24 -1.41
CA PHE A 214 -0.18 15.44 -2.22
C PHE A 214 -1.15 16.44 -1.60
N SER A 215 -0.92 17.70 -1.91
CA SER A 215 -1.75 18.82 -1.52
C SER A 215 -2.49 19.34 -2.76
N THR A 216 -3.81 19.52 -2.63
CA THR A 216 -4.67 20.21 -3.59
C THR A 216 -5.47 21.26 -2.84
N VAL A 217 -6.26 22.09 -3.54
CA VAL A 217 -7.02 23.18 -2.91
C VAL A 217 -7.97 22.62 -1.85
N GLY A 218 -7.68 22.94 -0.58
CA GLY A 218 -8.48 22.54 0.58
C GLY A 218 -8.40 21.06 0.98
N LEU A 219 -7.54 20.25 0.35
CA LEU A 219 -7.41 18.83 0.64
C LEU A 219 -5.95 18.37 0.65
N TRP A 220 -5.57 17.72 1.73
CA TRP A 220 -4.37 16.89 1.81
C TRP A 220 -4.78 15.42 1.71
N LYS A 221 -4.07 14.66 0.87
CA LYS A 221 -4.27 13.23 0.75
C LYS A 221 -2.94 12.51 0.93
N VAL A 222 -2.95 11.49 1.78
CA VAL A 222 -1.87 10.51 1.92
C VAL A 222 -2.41 9.16 1.49
N GLN A 223 -1.61 8.43 0.71
CA GLN A 223 -1.92 7.09 0.24
C GLN A 223 -0.76 6.16 0.62
N CYS A 224 -1.08 5.01 1.21
CA CYS A 224 -0.11 4.05 1.70
C CYS A 224 -0.47 2.62 1.28
N TYR A 225 0.54 1.87 0.86
CA TYR A 225 0.44 0.45 0.51
C TYR A 225 1.59 -0.32 1.16
N CYS A 226 1.30 -1.45 1.79
CA CYS A 226 2.33 -2.28 2.39
C CYS A 226 1.96 -3.76 2.40
N PRO A 227 2.84 -4.67 1.96
CA PRO A 227 2.63 -6.10 2.14
C PRO A 227 2.79 -6.45 3.64
N ILE A 228 1.80 -7.15 4.20
CA ILE A 228 1.72 -7.39 5.66
C ILE A 228 2.90 -8.22 6.17
N ILE A 229 3.44 -9.13 5.36
CA ILE A 229 4.64 -9.92 5.70
C ILE A 229 5.84 -9.04 6.07
N ALA A 230 5.84 -7.80 5.59
CA ALA A 230 6.97 -6.90 5.61
C ALA A 230 6.83 -5.76 6.65
N MET A 231 5.66 -5.67 7.30
CA MET A 231 5.43 -4.84 8.48
C MET A 231 6.22 -5.36 9.70
N LYS A 232 6.52 -4.46 10.64
CA LYS A 232 7.24 -4.81 11.87
C LYS A 232 6.34 -5.62 12.80
N LEU A 233 6.79 -6.79 13.25
CA LEU A 233 6.07 -7.58 14.24
C LEU A 233 6.24 -6.95 15.63
N GLU A 234 5.15 -6.51 16.26
CA GLU A 234 5.17 -5.93 17.62
C GLU A 234 4.86 -7.02 18.66
N ASN A 235 3.79 -7.79 18.44
CA ASN A 235 3.34 -8.81 19.36
C ASN A 235 2.99 -10.10 18.61
N THR A 236 3.33 -11.24 19.20
CA THR A 236 2.88 -12.55 18.73
C THR A 236 2.54 -13.49 19.89
N SER A 237 1.63 -14.43 19.68
CA SER A 237 1.50 -15.60 20.52
C SER A 237 2.71 -16.51 20.30
N SER A 238 3.34 -17.01 21.36
CA SER A 238 4.61 -17.76 21.33
C SER A 238 4.58 -19.12 20.62
N ARG A 239 3.51 -19.48 19.90
CA ARG A 239 3.43 -20.74 19.15
C ARG A 239 3.66 -20.49 17.67
N ILE A 240 4.36 -21.43 17.04
CA ILE A 240 4.53 -21.49 15.59
C ILE A 240 3.14 -21.66 14.97
N ALA A 241 2.74 -20.70 14.15
CA ALA A 241 1.52 -20.78 13.37
C ALA A 241 1.65 -21.88 12.31
N ASP A 242 0.53 -22.54 11.99
CA ASP A 242 0.48 -23.51 10.88
C ASP A 242 0.86 -22.84 9.55
N ASP A 243 1.54 -23.58 8.67
CA ASP A 243 2.03 -23.07 7.39
C ASP A 243 0.89 -22.59 6.48
N ARG A 244 -0.27 -23.25 6.52
CA ARG A 244 -1.47 -22.81 5.77
C ARG A 244 -2.00 -21.48 6.30
N LEU A 245 -1.94 -21.27 7.61
CA LEU A 245 -2.32 -20.00 8.22
C LEU A 245 -1.33 -18.90 7.83
N LEU A 246 -0.03 -19.18 7.97
CA LEU A 246 1.02 -18.25 7.56
C LEU A 246 0.90 -17.87 6.08
N PHE A 247 0.61 -18.83 5.20
CA PHE A 247 0.36 -18.57 3.79
C PHE A 247 -0.79 -17.56 3.60
N SER A 248 -1.89 -17.74 4.32
CA SER A 248 -3.06 -16.85 4.22
C SER A 248 -2.76 -15.45 4.74
N LEU A 249 -2.05 -15.35 5.88
CA LEU A 249 -1.72 -14.11 6.56
C LEU A 249 -0.61 -13.30 5.88
N ASN A 250 0.37 -13.99 5.26
CA ASN A 250 1.49 -13.33 4.58
C ASN A 250 1.09 -12.77 3.21
N ASN A 251 0.13 -13.40 2.51
CA ASN A 251 -0.35 -12.97 1.20
C ASN A 251 -1.47 -11.94 1.31
N GLN A 252 -1.23 -10.90 2.12
CA GLN A 252 -2.15 -9.80 2.37
C GLN A 252 -1.38 -8.49 2.24
N GLN A 253 -2.09 -7.44 1.85
CA GLN A 253 -1.58 -6.08 1.86
C GLN A 253 -2.53 -5.14 2.58
N LEU A 254 -1.92 -4.13 3.20
CA LEU A 254 -2.58 -2.95 3.70
C LEU A 254 -2.75 -1.95 2.56
N GLU A 255 -3.96 -1.42 2.41
CA GLU A 255 -4.31 -0.29 1.55
C GLU A 255 -4.91 0.80 2.44
N ALA A 256 -4.22 1.93 2.61
CA ALA A 256 -4.67 3.02 3.46
C ALA A 256 -4.72 4.36 2.71
N VAL A 257 -5.78 5.12 2.98
CA VAL A 257 -6.04 6.44 2.43
C VAL A 257 -6.40 7.38 3.57
N ILE A 258 -5.67 8.49 3.70
CA ILE A 258 -5.93 9.51 4.71
C ILE A 258 -6.18 10.83 3.98
N GLN A 259 -7.38 11.36 4.15
CA GLN A 259 -7.84 12.61 3.57
C GLN A 259 -8.13 13.59 4.69
N LEU A 260 -7.44 14.73 4.64
CA LEU A 260 -7.57 15.82 5.59
C LEU A 260 -8.03 17.06 4.82
N ALA A 261 -9.17 17.60 5.18
CA ALA A 261 -9.61 18.89 4.66
C ALA A 261 -8.86 19.99 5.40
N TYR A 262 -8.37 21.00 4.69
CA TYR A 262 -7.75 22.16 5.32
C TYR A 262 -8.39 23.47 4.85
N ARG A 263 -8.36 24.48 5.72
CA ARG A 263 -8.81 25.83 5.42
C ARG A 263 -7.83 26.83 6.00
N VAL A 264 -7.43 27.79 5.16
CA VAL A 264 -6.59 28.93 5.55
C VAL A 264 -7.47 30.18 5.65
N THR A 265 -7.49 30.83 6.81
CA THR A 265 -8.22 32.09 7.03
C THR A 265 -7.27 33.18 7.51
N TYR A 266 -7.32 34.32 6.84
CA TYR A 266 -6.42 35.45 7.10
C TYR A 266 -7.09 36.44 8.06
N SER A 267 -6.51 36.62 9.23
CA SER A 267 -6.87 37.70 10.16
C SER A 267 -5.91 38.90 10.00
N LYS A 268 -6.16 39.99 10.72
CA LYS A 268 -5.28 41.17 10.68
C LYS A 268 -3.91 40.93 11.33
N SER A 269 -3.84 40.02 12.30
CA SER A 269 -2.68 39.79 13.16
C SER A 269 -2.11 38.38 13.11
N TRP A 270 -2.80 37.43 12.48
CA TRP A 270 -2.36 36.04 12.32
C TRP A 270 -3.07 35.37 11.14
N ILE A 271 -2.56 34.21 10.76
CA ILE A 271 -3.16 33.30 9.78
C ILE A 271 -3.62 32.06 10.54
N ASP A 272 -4.89 31.70 10.41
CA ASP A 272 -5.45 30.47 10.97
C ASP A 272 -5.39 29.37 9.89
N VAL A 273 -4.67 28.29 10.18
CA VAL A 273 -4.71 27.05 9.39
C VAL A 273 -5.50 26.03 10.19
N VAL A 274 -6.65 25.63 9.67
CA VAL A 274 -7.53 24.63 10.29
C VAL A 274 -7.49 23.37 9.44
N VAL A 275 -7.18 22.22 10.06
CA VAL A 275 -7.17 20.91 9.40
C VAL A 275 -8.18 20.01 10.10
N SER A 276 -9.05 19.36 9.35
CA SER A 276 -10.05 18.42 9.85
C SER A 276 -9.96 17.09 9.10
N ILE A 277 -10.35 16.01 9.76
CA ILE A 277 -10.42 14.69 9.14
C ILE A 277 -11.62 14.67 8.20
N ASP A 278 -11.37 14.44 6.91
CA ASP A 278 -12.43 14.24 5.92
C ASP A 278 -12.77 12.75 5.83
N ASN A 279 -11.76 11.93 5.51
CA ASN A 279 -11.91 10.48 5.42
C ASN A 279 -10.59 9.76 5.74
N ILE A 280 -10.62 8.78 6.63
CA ILE A 280 -9.53 7.82 6.80
C ILE A 280 -10.08 6.44 6.48
N ARG A 281 -9.50 5.79 5.47
CA ARG A 281 -9.84 4.44 5.06
C ARG A 281 -8.63 3.53 5.20
N CYS A 282 -8.84 2.37 5.77
CA CYS A 282 -7.78 1.37 5.96
C CYS A 282 -8.35 -0.02 5.73
N ASP A 283 -7.94 -0.66 4.64
CA ASP A 283 -8.41 -1.98 4.21
C ASP A 283 -7.25 -2.98 4.17
N VAL A 284 -7.58 -4.25 4.41
CA VAL A 284 -6.66 -5.38 4.25
C VAL A 284 -7.18 -6.28 3.13
N ASN A 285 -6.43 -6.33 2.04
CA ASN A 285 -6.83 -7.04 0.83
C ASN A 285 -5.86 -8.20 0.52
N PRO A 286 -6.37 -9.32 -0.01
CA PRO A 286 -5.53 -10.45 -0.40
C PRO A 286 -4.66 -10.08 -1.61
N LEU A 287 -3.41 -10.55 -1.59
CA LEU A 287 -2.47 -10.39 -2.71
C LEU A 287 -2.57 -11.51 -3.73
N VAL A 288 -3.26 -12.61 -3.44
CA VAL A 288 -3.40 -13.76 -4.36
C VAL A 288 -4.87 -14.15 -4.51
N PRO A 289 -5.25 -14.88 -5.59
CA PRO A 289 -6.63 -15.25 -5.84
C PRO A 289 -7.18 -16.14 -4.73
N GLU A 290 -8.49 -16.04 -4.50
CA GLU A 290 -9.17 -16.83 -3.46
C GLU A 290 -9.03 -18.34 -3.66
N THR A 291 -8.94 -18.82 -4.90
CA THR A 291 -8.67 -20.23 -5.22
C THR A 291 -7.35 -20.69 -4.61
N LEU A 292 -6.27 -19.92 -4.80
CA LEU A 292 -4.95 -20.24 -4.26
C LEU A 292 -4.92 -20.16 -2.72
N LEU A 293 -5.62 -19.18 -2.13
CA LEU A 293 -5.78 -19.08 -0.67
C LEU A 293 -6.51 -20.28 -0.08
N ASN A 294 -7.47 -20.86 -0.79
CA ASN A 294 -8.21 -22.04 -0.34
C ASN A 294 -7.39 -23.33 -0.51
N GLU A 295 -6.63 -23.45 -1.59
CA GLU A 295 -5.80 -24.64 -1.87
C GLU A 295 -4.62 -24.74 -0.89
N ARG A 296 -3.83 -23.66 -0.79
CA ARG A 296 -2.59 -23.63 0.01
C ARG A 296 -2.77 -23.09 1.43
N GLY A 297 -3.82 -22.31 1.67
CA GLY A 297 -4.09 -21.65 2.95
C GLY A 297 -5.39 -22.08 3.62
N TYR A 298 -5.90 -21.23 4.51
CA TYR A 298 -7.21 -21.37 5.15
C TYR A 298 -8.27 -20.45 4.54
N GLY A 299 -7.96 -19.86 3.38
CA GLY A 299 -8.86 -19.00 2.63
C GLY A 299 -8.80 -17.52 3.00
N SER A 300 -9.56 -16.70 2.26
CA SER A 300 -9.63 -15.23 2.34
C SER A 300 -10.18 -14.68 3.67
N GLN A 301 -10.75 -15.56 4.49
CA GLN A 301 -11.41 -15.19 5.74
C GLN A 301 -10.42 -15.04 6.90
N GLU A 302 -9.30 -15.77 6.88
CA GLU A 302 -8.23 -15.57 7.87
C GLU A 302 -7.41 -14.35 7.48
N LYS A 303 -7.71 -13.20 8.10
CA LYS A 303 -7.10 -11.92 7.74
C LYS A 303 -6.83 -11.03 8.94
N HIS A 304 -5.85 -10.16 8.75
CA HIS A 304 -5.61 -9.05 9.67
C HIS A 304 -6.72 -8.00 9.54
N PHE A 305 -6.87 -7.20 10.59
CA PHE A 305 -7.77 -6.07 10.63
C PHE A 305 -7.09 -4.88 11.32
N PRO A 306 -7.47 -3.63 10.99
CA PRO A 306 -6.96 -2.44 11.67
C PRO A 306 -7.36 -2.44 13.14
N SER A 307 -6.39 -2.24 14.03
CA SER A 307 -6.62 -2.21 15.48
C SER A 307 -6.22 -0.90 16.14
N GLN A 308 -5.32 -0.13 15.51
CA GLN A 308 -4.94 1.20 15.96
C GLN A 308 -4.44 2.03 14.77
N ILE A 309 -4.75 3.33 14.76
CA ILE A 309 -4.21 4.31 13.82
C ILE A 309 -3.72 5.51 14.63
N SER A 310 -2.52 6.00 14.34
CA SER A 310 -1.98 7.22 14.94
C SER A 310 -1.48 8.13 13.83
N LEU A 311 -1.84 9.42 13.88
CA LEU A 311 -1.37 10.44 12.95
C LEU A 311 -0.79 11.61 13.73
N GLN A 312 0.34 12.12 13.24
CA GLN A 312 1.01 13.29 13.75
C GLN A 312 1.13 14.31 12.63
N LEU A 313 0.65 15.52 12.89
CA LEU A 313 0.71 16.66 11.97
C LEU A 313 1.65 17.70 12.56
N THR A 314 2.79 17.91 11.89
CA THR A 314 3.84 18.82 12.38
C THR A 314 4.23 19.81 11.29
N PRO A 315 3.97 21.10 11.46
CA PRO A 315 4.58 22.13 10.62
C PRO A 315 6.10 22.20 10.87
N THR A 316 6.90 22.27 9.81
CA THR A 316 8.37 22.28 9.89
C THR A 316 8.93 23.61 10.39
N LEU A 317 8.26 24.73 10.08
CA LEU A 317 8.64 26.08 10.50
C LEU A 317 8.01 26.45 11.85
N GLN A 318 8.50 25.83 12.92
CA GLN A 318 7.95 25.99 14.27
C GLN A 318 8.05 27.43 14.83
N ASN A 319 9.07 28.19 14.45
CA ASN A 319 9.29 29.56 14.93
C ASN A 319 8.19 30.57 14.54
N GLU A 320 7.37 30.24 13.54
CA GLU A 320 6.29 31.12 13.07
C GLU A 320 4.93 30.79 13.69
N ILE A 321 4.86 29.78 14.56
CA ILE A 321 3.63 29.29 15.16
C ILE A 321 3.40 30.00 16.49
N LEU A 322 2.22 30.59 16.61
CA LEU A 322 1.80 31.31 17.81
C LEU A 322 1.13 30.38 18.81
N SER A 323 0.31 29.44 18.32
CA SER A 323 -0.37 28.46 19.16
C SER A 323 -0.99 27.34 18.33
N VAL A 324 -1.14 26.16 18.94
CA VAL A 324 -1.91 25.04 18.41
C VAL A 324 -3.06 24.73 19.35
N SER A 325 -4.25 24.55 18.81
CA SER A 325 -5.44 24.16 19.57
C SER A 325 -6.13 22.98 18.90
N VAL A 326 -6.46 21.98 19.71
CA VAL A 326 -7.38 20.90 19.37
C VAL A 326 -8.72 21.16 20.03
N THR A 327 -9.77 20.54 19.53
CA THR A 327 -11.13 20.66 20.05
C THR A 327 -11.45 19.50 21.03
N LYS A 328 -12.61 18.83 20.96
CA LYS A 328 -13.03 17.69 21.79
C LYS A 328 -12.56 16.32 21.23
N SER A 329 -12.04 15.47 22.11
CA SER A 329 -11.88 14.03 21.85
C SER A 329 -13.24 13.31 21.90
N SER A 330 -13.34 12.08 21.38
CA SER A 330 -14.56 11.29 21.59
C SER A 330 -14.73 10.95 23.07
N GLU A 331 -15.97 10.85 23.53
CA GLU A 331 -16.25 10.33 24.87
C GLU A 331 -15.78 8.86 24.97
N ASN A 332 -15.49 8.41 26.19
CA ASN A 332 -15.12 7.02 26.42
C ASN A 332 -16.25 6.09 25.93
N PRO A 333 -15.93 4.87 25.45
CA PRO A 333 -16.93 3.92 25.02
C PRO A 333 -17.97 3.69 26.12
N THR A 334 -19.20 4.15 25.90
CA THR A 334 -20.33 3.91 26.78
C THR A 334 -20.79 2.47 26.62
N ARG A 335 -21.09 1.79 27.74
CA ARG A 335 -21.70 0.45 27.74
C ARG A 335 -23.21 0.61 27.82
N GLU A 336 -23.90 0.45 26.70
CA GLU A 336 -25.35 0.32 26.72
C GLU A 336 -25.69 -1.17 26.83
N VAL A 337 -26.25 -1.58 27.97
CA VAL A 337 -26.68 -2.96 28.20
C VAL A 337 -28.17 -3.05 27.86
N GLY A 338 -28.49 -3.45 26.64
CA GLY A 338 -29.84 -3.84 26.26
C GLY A 338 -30.11 -5.28 26.71
N ILE A 339 -31.14 -5.49 27.53
CA ILE A 339 -31.64 -6.85 27.84
C ILE A 339 -32.76 -7.13 26.84
N GLU A 340 -32.48 -7.94 25.82
CA GLU A 340 -33.50 -8.37 24.86
C GLU A 340 -33.88 -9.81 25.18
N LYS A 341 -35.10 -10.00 25.70
CA LYS A 341 -35.69 -11.31 25.98
C LYS A 341 -36.42 -11.78 24.73
N SER A 342 -35.79 -12.63 23.94
CA SER A 342 -36.44 -13.30 22.80
C SER A 342 -36.92 -14.70 23.23
N ILE A 343 -38.19 -15.00 22.97
CA ILE A 343 -38.75 -16.35 23.10
C ILE A 343 -38.88 -16.90 21.68
N GLU A 344 -37.97 -17.77 21.27
CA GLU A 344 -38.10 -18.53 20.01
C GLU A 344 -38.75 -19.88 20.32
N GLY A 345 -39.93 -20.12 19.74
CA GLY A 345 -40.62 -21.41 19.78
C GLY A 345 -40.41 -22.16 18.46
N GLY A 346 -39.79 -23.33 18.52
CA GLY A 346 -39.64 -24.24 17.38
C GLY A 346 -40.59 -25.42 17.47
N PHE A 347 -41.11 -25.88 16.33
CA PHE A 347 -41.82 -27.15 16.20
C PHE A 347 -40.92 -28.15 15.48
N ASP A 348 -40.64 -29.30 16.11
CA ASP A 348 -39.97 -30.42 15.46
C ASP A 348 -40.94 -31.25 14.59
N PRO A 349 -40.46 -31.84 13.47
CA PRO A 349 -41.28 -32.65 12.58
C PRO A 349 -41.78 -33.96 13.24
N PRO A 350 -42.86 -34.56 12.71
CA PRO A 350 -43.67 -35.54 13.43
C PRO A 350 -43.01 -36.91 13.42
N ASN A 351 -42.13 -37.20 14.39
CA ASN A 351 -41.82 -38.58 14.82
C ASN A 351 -41.05 -38.67 16.15
N SER A 352 -41.23 -37.71 17.05
CA SER A 352 -40.80 -37.84 18.44
C SER A 352 -41.79 -37.15 19.37
N TYR A 353 -42.14 -37.86 20.44
CA TYR A 353 -43.12 -37.48 21.45
C TYR A 353 -43.08 -36.00 21.84
N MET A 354 -44.26 -35.38 21.91
CA MET A 354 -44.50 -33.97 22.24
C MET A 354 -43.58 -33.46 23.37
N GLY A 355 -42.69 -32.54 23.03
CA GLY A 355 -41.99 -31.69 23.98
C GLY A 355 -41.94 -30.28 23.42
N ILE A 356 -42.69 -29.35 24.02
CA ILE A 356 -42.52 -27.93 23.76
C ILE A 356 -41.21 -27.52 24.45
N THR A 357 -40.14 -27.34 23.70
CA THR A 357 -38.89 -26.77 24.20
C THR A 357 -38.95 -25.25 24.11
N ALA A 358 -39.40 -24.60 25.18
CA ALA A 358 -39.25 -23.16 25.35
C ALA A 358 -37.85 -22.86 25.88
N THR A 359 -36.91 -22.52 25.00
CA THR A 359 -35.63 -21.94 25.42
C THR A 359 -35.79 -20.43 25.54
N ALA A 360 -35.81 -19.92 26.78
CA ALA A 360 -35.64 -18.50 27.02
C ALA A 360 -34.15 -18.16 26.82
N SER A 361 -33.81 -17.45 25.74
CA SER A 361 -32.48 -16.87 25.56
C SER A 361 -32.53 -15.41 26.03
N GLU A 362 -31.87 -15.12 27.15
CA GLU A 362 -31.54 -13.74 27.49
C GLU A 362 -30.35 -13.32 26.62
N SER A 363 -30.62 -12.53 25.59
CA SER A 363 -29.56 -11.90 24.80
C SER A 363 -29.26 -10.53 25.39
N VAL A 364 -28.06 -10.39 25.96
CA VAL A 364 -27.55 -9.09 26.38
C VAL A 364 -26.87 -8.46 25.17
N THR A 365 -27.51 -7.47 24.55
CA THR A 365 -26.91 -6.65 23.50
C THR A 365 -26.13 -5.53 24.17
N ILE A 366 -24.80 -5.71 24.28
CA ILE A 366 -23.91 -4.65 24.73
C ILE A 366 -23.56 -3.80 23.50
N SER A 367 -24.12 -2.59 23.42
CA SER A 367 -23.72 -1.57 22.43
C SER A 367 -22.51 -0.83 23.01
N ILE A 368 -21.34 -1.02 22.39
CA ILE A 368 -20.11 -0.26 22.66
C ILE A 368 -19.70 0.32 21.31
N LYS A 369 -19.48 1.64 21.22
CA LYS A 369 -18.70 2.21 20.11
C LYS A 369 -17.28 1.66 20.24
N PRO A 370 -16.85 0.75 19.35
CA PRO A 370 -15.64 -0.04 19.55
C PRO A 370 -14.37 0.79 19.33
N TRP A 371 -14.48 1.91 18.61
CA TRP A 371 -13.39 2.84 18.36
C TRP A 371 -13.44 4.03 19.32
N LYS A 372 -12.29 4.34 19.93
CA LYS A 372 -12.07 5.54 20.71
C LYS A 372 -11.14 6.48 19.94
N PHE A 373 -11.51 7.74 19.83
CA PHE A 373 -10.70 8.79 19.21
C PHE A 373 -10.16 9.75 20.27
N GLU A 374 -8.84 9.95 20.26
CA GLU A 374 -8.13 10.87 21.15
C GLU A 374 -7.29 11.84 20.34
N GLN A 375 -7.33 13.11 20.73
CA GLN A 375 -6.45 14.13 20.18
C GLN A 375 -5.66 14.83 21.28
N SER A 376 -4.41 15.16 20.98
CA SER A 376 -3.52 15.88 21.90
C SER A 376 -2.56 16.78 21.14
N VAL A 377 -1.99 17.75 21.84
CA VAL A 377 -0.98 18.66 21.31
C VAL A 377 0.32 18.45 22.07
N PHE A 378 1.42 18.35 21.35
CA PHE A 378 2.77 18.31 21.92
C PHE A 378 3.64 19.32 21.19
N GLY A 379 3.90 20.47 21.83
CA GLY A 379 4.53 21.61 21.17
C GLY A 379 3.66 22.10 20.02
N ASP A 380 4.22 22.14 18.82
CA ASP A 380 3.51 22.52 17.59
C ASP A 380 2.92 21.34 16.81
N THR A 381 3.11 20.13 17.33
CA THR A 381 2.61 18.89 16.73
C THR A 381 1.23 18.54 17.28
N ALA A 382 0.33 18.19 16.37
CA ALA A 382 -0.97 17.62 16.72
C ALA A 382 -0.96 16.10 16.56
N ASN A 383 -1.40 15.38 17.58
CA ASN A 383 -1.52 13.93 17.59
C ASN A 383 -3.00 13.54 17.53
N LEU A 384 -3.33 12.60 16.65
CA LEU A 384 -4.67 12.07 16.43
C LEU A 384 -4.59 10.55 16.51
N ASN A 385 -5.32 9.91 17.43
CA ASN A 385 -5.24 8.49 17.69
C ASN A 385 -6.61 7.83 17.66
N TRP A 386 -6.71 6.69 16.98
CA TRP A 386 -7.87 5.82 16.95
C TRP A 386 -7.50 4.46 17.54
N PHE A 387 -8.23 4.06 18.58
CA PHE A 387 -7.99 2.81 19.31
C PHE A 387 -9.20 1.90 19.21
N LEU A 388 -8.98 0.65 18.79
CA LEU A 388 -10.01 -0.38 18.88
C LEU A 388 -9.98 -1.01 20.27
N HIS A 389 -11.12 -0.98 20.96
CA HIS A 389 -11.33 -1.65 22.24
C HIS A 389 -12.13 -2.94 22.06
N ASP A 390 -11.72 -4.00 22.76
CA ASP A 390 -12.46 -5.25 22.82
C ASP A 390 -13.75 -5.05 23.64
N GLY A 391 -14.90 -5.29 23.02
CA GLY A 391 -16.22 -5.08 23.64
C GLY A 391 -16.44 -5.92 24.91
N VAL A 392 -15.69 -7.01 25.10
CA VAL A 392 -15.85 -7.89 26.28
C VAL A 392 -15.10 -7.35 27.50
N ASN A 393 -13.85 -6.90 27.34
CA ASN A 393 -12.97 -6.54 28.45
C ASN A 393 -12.59 -5.04 28.49
N GLY A 394 -12.92 -4.26 27.46
CA GLY A 394 -12.60 -2.84 27.32
C GLY A 394 -11.12 -2.54 27.08
N LYS A 395 -10.27 -3.55 26.95
CA LYS A 395 -8.84 -3.38 26.66
C LYS A 395 -8.62 -3.09 25.19
N GLU A 396 -7.58 -2.33 24.90
CA GLU A 396 -7.15 -2.06 23.54
C GLU A 396 -6.71 -3.37 22.85
N VAL A 397 -7.13 -3.55 21.60
CA VAL A 397 -6.90 -4.78 20.83
C VAL A 397 -5.44 -4.93 20.39
N SER A 398 -4.76 -3.83 20.03
CA SER A 398 -3.36 -3.85 19.57
C SER A 398 -2.39 -4.40 20.64
N SER A 399 -2.67 -4.09 21.91
CA SER A 399 -1.85 -4.41 23.09
C SER A 399 -2.35 -5.64 23.87
N SER A 400 -3.50 -6.21 23.50
CA SER A 400 -4.09 -7.36 24.19
C SER A 400 -4.03 -8.66 23.38
N LYS A 401 -4.12 -9.79 24.10
CA LYS A 401 -4.24 -11.12 23.51
C LYS A 401 -5.56 -11.75 23.95
N PRO A 402 -6.31 -12.39 23.04
CA PRO A 402 -7.54 -13.06 23.41
C PRO A 402 -7.20 -14.22 24.36
N SER A 403 -8.05 -14.44 25.38
CA SER A 403 -7.83 -15.53 26.31
C SER A 403 -8.01 -16.87 25.60
N LYS A 404 -7.15 -17.86 25.94
CA LYS A 404 -7.20 -19.18 25.31
C LYS A 404 -8.54 -19.88 25.50
N LEU A 405 -9.19 -19.64 26.64
CA LEU A 405 -10.51 -20.18 26.96
C LEU A 405 -11.62 -19.50 26.14
N ALA A 406 -11.51 -18.20 25.86
CA ALA A 406 -12.44 -17.50 24.98
C ALA A 406 -12.35 -18.01 23.54
N LEU A 407 -11.14 -18.28 23.02
CA LEU A 407 -10.94 -18.79 21.65
C LEU A 407 -11.57 -20.18 21.38
N LEU A 408 -11.99 -20.90 22.42
CA LEU A 408 -12.75 -22.14 22.30
C LEU A 408 -14.23 -21.89 21.93
N GLN A 409 -14.73 -20.68 22.14
CA GLN A 409 -16.08 -20.28 21.80
C GLN A 409 -16.07 -19.51 20.47
N PRO A 410 -16.83 -19.95 19.45
CA PRO A 410 -16.91 -19.24 18.16
C PRO A 410 -17.33 -17.78 18.27
N LYS A 411 -18.18 -17.45 19.27
CA LYS A 411 -18.58 -16.07 19.59
C LYS A 411 -17.41 -15.13 19.91
N ALA A 412 -16.25 -15.66 20.29
CA ALA A 412 -15.03 -14.88 20.52
C ALA A 412 -14.12 -14.81 19.28
N TRP A 413 -14.56 -15.27 18.11
CA TRP A 413 -13.78 -15.11 16.87
C TRP A 413 -14.04 -13.76 16.21
N PHE A 414 -13.11 -13.30 15.38
CA PHE A 414 -13.18 -11.95 14.80
C PHE A 414 -14.50 -11.68 14.05
N ARG A 415 -14.97 -12.61 13.21
CA ARG A 415 -16.22 -12.48 12.45
C ARG A 415 -17.44 -12.36 13.36
N ASP A 416 -17.53 -13.19 14.39
CA ASP A 416 -18.71 -13.21 15.26
C ASP A 416 -18.71 -12.03 16.24
N ARG A 417 -17.54 -11.47 16.58
CA ARG A 417 -17.42 -10.28 17.45
C ARG A 417 -17.77 -8.96 16.77
N TYR A 418 -17.62 -8.86 15.44
CA TYR A 418 -17.70 -7.58 14.74
C TYR A 418 -18.65 -7.57 13.52
N SER A 419 -19.54 -8.56 13.40
CA SER A 419 -20.55 -8.67 12.33
C SER A 419 -21.93 -8.09 12.68
N SER A 420 -22.05 -7.30 13.75
CA SER A 420 -23.32 -6.70 14.17
C SER A 420 -23.77 -5.53 13.28
N ALA A 421 -25.02 -5.08 13.46
CA ALA A 421 -25.58 -3.93 12.74
C ALA A 421 -24.80 -2.62 12.99
N TYR A 422 -24.14 -2.48 14.15
CA TYR A 422 -23.28 -1.35 14.54
C TYR A 422 -21.78 -1.66 14.37
N ARG A 423 -21.43 -2.36 13.28
CA ARG A 423 -20.09 -2.92 13.08
C ARG A 423 -18.98 -1.84 13.05
N PRO A 424 -17.82 -2.08 13.71
CA PRO A 424 -16.62 -1.25 13.59
C PRO A 424 -15.98 -1.22 12.21
N PHE A 425 -16.36 -2.16 11.34
CA PHE A 425 -15.65 -2.47 10.10
C PHE A 425 -16.59 -2.46 8.90
N THR A 426 -16.03 -2.26 7.71
CA THR A 426 -16.73 -2.46 6.45
C THR A 426 -17.05 -3.95 6.24
N LYS A 427 -17.91 -4.27 5.26
CA LYS A 427 -18.15 -5.67 4.85
C LYS A 427 -16.85 -6.41 4.47
N GLN A 428 -15.84 -5.67 4.03
CA GLN A 428 -14.53 -6.17 3.65
C GLN A 428 -13.55 -6.22 4.83
N GLY A 429 -13.96 -5.87 6.05
CA GLY A 429 -13.15 -5.95 7.27
C GLY A 429 -12.11 -4.84 7.44
N GLY A 430 -12.18 -3.78 6.63
CA GLY A 430 -11.42 -2.54 6.86
C GLY A 430 -12.22 -1.52 7.68
N VAL A 431 -11.66 -0.32 7.87
CA VAL A 431 -12.27 0.76 8.64
C VAL A 431 -12.41 2.02 7.79
N ILE A 432 -13.44 2.81 8.10
CA ILE A 432 -13.64 4.14 7.53
C ILE A 432 -13.97 5.07 8.71
N PHE A 433 -13.15 6.09 8.91
CA PHE A 433 -13.45 7.21 9.81
C PHE A 433 -13.80 8.42 8.95
N ALA A 434 -15.03 8.92 9.08
CA ALA A 434 -15.48 10.14 8.42
C ALA A 434 -15.70 11.25 9.45
N GLY A 435 -15.67 12.50 8.99
CA GLY A 435 -15.69 13.70 9.82
C GLY A 435 -16.92 13.87 10.73
N ASP A 436 -17.99 13.10 10.53
CA ASP A 436 -19.21 13.12 11.35
C ASP A 436 -19.14 12.26 12.61
N GLU A 437 -18.30 11.21 12.63
CA GLU A 437 -18.23 10.27 13.75
C GLU A 437 -16.94 10.38 14.59
N TYR A 438 -15.81 10.79 13.99
CA TYR A 438 -14.47 10.71 14.64
C TYR A 438 -13.49 11.83 14.24
N GLY A 439 -13.96 12.99 13.78
CA GLY A 439 -13.08 14.00 13.19
C GLY A 439 -13.44 15.43 13.56
N GLU A 440 -12.88 15.92 14.67
CA GLU A 440 -12.84 17.36 14.92
C GLU A 440 -11.53 18.00 14.40
N SER A 441 -11.52 19.34 14.33
CA SER A 441 -10.47 20.10 13.64
C SER A 441 -9.32 20.49 14.56
N VAL A 442 -8.09 20.42 14.05
CA VAL A 442 -6.93 21.05 14.65
C VAL A 442 -6.70 22.42 14.03
N ARG A 443 -6.33 23.41 14.86
CA ARG A 443 -6.06 24.78 14.42
C ARG A 443 -4.66 25.22 14.84
N TRP A 444 -3.90 25.68 13.87
CA TRP A 444 -2.64 26.40 14.07
C TRP A 444 -2.84 27.88 13.80
N ARG A 445 -2.42 28.71 14.75
CA ARG A 445 -2.27 30.16 14.55
C ARG A 445 -0.84 30.45 14.14
N ILE A 446 -0.67 31.05 12.98
CA ILE A 446 0.64 31.35 12.40
C ILE A 446 0.81 32.86 12.34
N CYS A 447 2.03 33.33 12.59
CA CYS A 447 2.39 34.74 12.55
C CYS A 447 2.10 35.35 11.17
N GLN A 448 1.64 36.60 11.15
CA GLN A 448 1.38 37.34 9.90
C GLN A 448 2.62 37.44 8.99
N ASN A 449 3.82 37.40 9.56
CA ASN A 449 5.09 37.45 8.82
C ASN A 449 5.32 36.22 7.91
N ALA A 450 4.57 35.14 8.12
CA ALA A 450 4.57 33.95 7.27
C ALA A 450 3.74 34.13 5.98
N MET A 451 3.03 35.26 5.85
CA MET A 451 2.19 35.52 4.69
C MET A 451 3.01 35.51 3.39
N GLY A 452 2.52 34.78 2.39
CA GLY A 452 3.21 34.62 1.10
C GLY A 452 4.33 33.57 1.11
N LYS A 453 4.59 32.89 2.23
CA LYS A 453 5.52 31.76 2.30
C LYS A 453 4.81 30.43 2.01
N ASN A 454 5.60 29.44 1.60
CA ASN A 454 5.18 28.05 1.62
C ASN A 454 5.69 27.42 2.92
N ILE A 455 4.80 26.78 3.67
CA ILE A 455 5.16 26.04 4.88
C ILE A 455 5.06 24.55 4.54
N GLU A 456 6.14 23.82 4.77
CA GLU A 456 6.15 22.37 4.67
C GLU A 456 5.57 21.75 5.95
N TRP A 457 4.70 20.76 5.77
CA TRP A 457 4.02 20.00 6.81
C TRP A 457 4.47 18.55 6.75
N GLU A 458 4.94 18.05 7.88
CA GLU A 458 5.22 16.64 8.09
C GLU A 458 3.96 15.93 8.57
N ILE A 459 3.56 14.90 7.83
CA ILE A 459 2.56 13.93 8.25
C ILE A 459 3.28 12.63 8.55
N LYS A 460 3.37 12.28 9.83
CA LYS A 460 3.82 10.96 10.28
C LYS A 460 2.60 10.14 10.66
N GLY A 461 2.56 8.87 10.27
CA GLY A 461 1.50 7.98 10.69
C GLY A 461 1.98 6.58 11.04
N GLU A 462 1.27 5.96 11.98
CA GLU A 462 1.50 4.60 12.43
C GLU A 462 0.18 3.82 12.35
N ILE A 463 0.22 2.63 11.76
CA ILE A 463 -0.96 1.76 11.56
C ILE A 463 -0.66 0.39 12.13
N TRP A 464 -1.51 -0.09 13.04
CA TRP A 464 -1.42 -1.43 13.60
C TRP A 464 -2.48 -2.33 12.97
N LEU A 465 -2.03 -3.51 12.54
CA LEU A 465 -2.89 -4.57 12.06
C LEU A 465 -2.77 -5.77 13.00
N THR A 466 -3.91 -6.21 13.52
CA THR A 466 -3.98 -7.37 14.42
C THR A 466 -4.66 -8.52 13.69
N TYR A 467 -4.14 -9.73 13.89
CA TYR A 467 -4.81 -10.97 13.53
C TYR A 467 -5.23 -11.69 14.81
N TRP A 468 -6.54 -11.96 14.90
CA TRP A 468 -7.12 -12.90 15.83
C TRP A 468 -7.83 -14.01 15.04
N PRO A 469 -7.90 -15.24 15.57
CA PRO A 469 -8.54 -16.37 14.90
C PRO A 469 -9.95 -16.03 14.43
N ASN A 470 -10.26 -16.34 13.16
CA ASN A 470 -11.54 -15.97 12.57
C ASN A 470 -12.50 -17.16 12.36
N LYS A 471 -12.11 -18.17 11.58
CA LYS A 471 -12.89 -19.41 11.38
C LYS A 471 -12.12 -20.63 11.88
N GLN A 472 -10.80 -20.58 11.80
CA GLN A 472 -9.95 -21.67 12.20
C GLN A 472 -9.73 -21.65 13.70
N ARG A 473 -9.86 -22.83 14.33
CA ARG A 473 -9.54 -23.01 15.75
C ARG A 473 -8.02 -23.02 15.92
N THR A 474 -7.45 -21.84 16.06
CA THR A 474 -6.04 -21.63 16.37
C THR A 474 -5.88 -20.74 17.60
N PHE A 475 -4.74 -20.86 18.28
CA PHE A 475 -4.34 -19.95 19.35
C PHE A 475 -3.37 -18.88 18.86
N HIS A 476 -3.12 -18.84 17.54
CA HIS A 476 -2.25 -17.84 16.93
C HIS A 476 -2.90 -16.47 16.97
N SER A 477 -2.13 -15.47 17.39
CA SER A 477 -2.47 -14.05 17.29
C SER A 477 -1.20 -13.25 17.06
N GLU A 478 -1.28 -12.24 16.22
CA GLU A 478 -0.16 -11.34 15.96
C GLU A 478 -0.64 -9.91 15.76
N THR A 479 0.19 -8.94 16.14
CA THR A 479 0.01 -7.52 15.84
C THR A 479 1.26 -7.03 15.12
N LYS A 480 1.06 -6.41 13.97
CA LYS A 480 2.12 -5.78 13.18
C LYS A 480 1.90 -4.29 13.08
N LYS A 481 2.99 -3.54 12.98
CA LYS A 481 3.02 -2.09 12.87
C LYS A 481 3.67 -1.64 11.57
N LEU A 482 3.05 -0.66 10.95
CA LEU A 482 3.58 0.12 9.86
C LEU A 482 3.82 1.56 10.35
N GLU A 483 4.91 2.17 9.90
CA GLU A 483 5.19 3.60 10.09
C GLU A 483 5.45 4.25 8.73
N PHE A 484 4.88 5.43 8.48
CA PHE A 484 5.13 6.23 7.29
C PHE A 484 5.38 7.70 7.65
N LYS A 485 6.07 8.41 6.76
CA LYS A 485 6.33 9.84 6.86
C LYS A 485 6.29 10.49 5.48
N GLU A 486 5.42 11.48 5.33
CA GLU A 486 5.27 12.28 4.13
C GLU A 486 5.38 13.77 4.43
N LEU A 487 5.82 14.53 3.44
CA LEU A 487 5.95 15.98 3.48
C LEU A 487 4.96 16.60 2.48
N LEU A 488 4.33 17.70 2.87
CA LEU A 488 3.36 18.44 2.08
C LEU A 488 3.62 19.93 2.15
N ASP A 489 3.55 20.60 1.00
CA ASP A 489 3.62 22.06 0.97
C ASP A 489 2.24 22.70 1.05
N LEU A 490 2.12 23.67 1.96
CA LEU A 490 0.98 24.57 2.05
C LEU A 490 1.41 25.98 1.68
N SER A 491 0.84 26.50 0.59
CA SER A 491 1.07 27.90 0.22
C SER A 491 0.16 28.82 1.02
N LEU A 492 0.74 29.81 1.70
CA LEU A 492 0.01 30.85 2.42
C LEU A 492 -0.20 32.11 1.58
N VAL A 493 -0.12 32.00 0.25
CA VAL A 493 -0.44 33.10 -0.67
C VAL A 493 -1.95 33.35 -0.63
N LYS A 494 -2.33 34.62 -0.45
CA LYS A 494 -3.74 35.02 -0.46
C LYS A 494 -4.27 34.85 -1.89
N ALA A 495 -5.21 33.91 -2.05
CA ALA A 495 -5.94 33.70 -3.31
C ALA A 495 -6.80 34.91 -3.69
#